data_AF-A0A9N9GTF2-F1
#
_entry.id   AF-A0A9N9GTF2-F1
#
_cell.length_a   1.000
_cell.length_b   1.000
_cell.length_c   1.000
_cell.angle_alpha   90.00
_cell.angle_beta   90.00
_cell.angle_gamma   90.00
#
_symmetry.space_group_name_H-M   'P 1'
#
loop_
_entity.id
_entity.type
_entity.pdbx_description
1 polymer ?
#
loop_
_entity_poly.entity_id
_entity_poly.type
_entity_poly.pdbx_seq_one_letter_code
_entity_poly.pdbx_strand_id
1 'polypeptide(L)'
;MPNSCALTPFTAKVCRSKQEKAKMEKRMTADFETDLSLFIVSKYNTIHTKKRPCNVKSACYFGVRKESRTRFLEECLIELLKTSRNLNDPDIWEFLYANLHNLHNPEISFNKVFDYYTEENKKSNDLNPSVRSLIFTPKFYYWNLMKFGSDSRLTTRCFEEILDTFVNLDIQIQQNPDNEMYQFLFKSTCDILFVYCNVKNFFRPLHLEKLSQCKNNDILSIVFEHYLPLLFGIEITQISLPLPTTEEFYIQYTSSSNTKRKSPKQELEDWLSILQDTYFKIYYGSINTTEEFKRYLYNFCDEKLQESKFFMNKKK
;
A
#
# COMPACT_ATOMS: atom_id res chain seq x y z
N MET A 1 26.54 -16.22 -56.26
CA MET A 1 25.18 -16.19 -55.70
C MET A 1 25.17 -15.28 -54.47
N PRO A 2 24.37 -14.21 -54.50
CA PRO A 2 23.52 -13.92 -53.36
C PRO A 2 22.08 -13.64 -53.83
N ASN A 3 21.12 -14.32 -53.20
CA ASN A 3 19.68 -14.13 -53.42
C ASN A 3 19.24 -12.81 -52.76
N SER A 4 18.94 -11.78 -53.55
CA SER A 4 18.21 -10.61 -53.06
C SER A 4 16.75 -10.99 -52.85
N CYS A 5 16.35 -11.11 -51.59
CA CYS A 5 14.95 -11.30 -51.22
C CYS A 5 14.18 -9.98 -51.47
N ALA A 6 13.56 -9.86 -52.64
CA ALA A 6 12.64 -8.78 -52.94
C ALA A 6 11.35 -9.00 -52.13
N LEU A 7 11.17 -8.21 -51.06
CA LEU A 7 9.90 -8.13 -50.33
C LEU A 7 8.82 -7.65 -51.31
N THR A 8 7.79 -8.49 -51.47
CA THR A 8 6.66 -8.22 -52.36
C THR A 8 5.90 -6.96 -51.93
N PRO A 9 5.31 -6.18 -52.86
CA PRO A 9 4.63 -4.91 -52.56
C PRO A 9 3.50 -5.01 -51.52
N PHE A 10 2.99 -6.22 -51.27
CA PHE A 10 1.92 -6.49 -50.32
C PHE A 10 2.38 -6.48 -48.84
N THR A 11 3.55 -7.01 -48.53
CA THR A 11 4.08 -7.06 -47.15
C THR A 11 4.53 -5.67 -46.67
N ALA A 12 5.05 -4.83 -47.56
CA ALA A 12 5.40 -3.44 -47.26
C ALA A 12 4.16 -2.58 -46.92
N LYS A 13 3.02 -2.85 -47.55
CA LYS A 13 1.76 -2.11 -47.34
C LYS A 13 1.09 -2.45 -46.00
N VAL A 14 1.15 -3.71 -45.59
CA VAL A 14 0.65 -4.17 -44.28
C VAL A 14 1.52 -3.64 -43.13
N CYS A 15 2.84 -3.60 -43.29
CA CYS A 15 3.74 -3.01 -42.29
C CYS A 15 3.56 -1.48 -42.14
N ARG A 16 3.38 -0.74 -43.24
CA ARG A 16 3.06 0.71 -43.19
C ARG A 16 1.73 0.98 -42.50
N SER A 17 0.69 0.20 -42.81
CA SER A 17 -0.63 0.33 -42.16
C SER A 17 -0.57 0.06 -40.65
N LYS A 18 0.20 -0.94 -40.21
CA LYS A 18 0.42 -1.20 -38.77
C LYS A 18 1.21 -0.08 -38.08
N GLN A 19 2.22 0.48 -38.73
CA GLN A 19 2.99 1.62 -38.20
C GLN A 19 2.15 2.90 -38.12
N GLU A 20 1.31 3.18 -39.11
CA GLU A 20 0.42 4.34 -39.10
C GLU A 20 -0.67 4.22 -38.05
N LYS A 21 -1.22 3.01 -37.86
CA LYS A 21 -2.17 2.73 -36.76
C LYS A 21 -1.52 2.92 -35.39
N ALA A 22 -0.32 2.37 -35.17
CA ALA A 22 0.40 2.55 -33.91
C ALA A 22 0.82 4.01 -33.65
N LYS A 23 1.11 4.78 -34.71
CA LYS A 23 1.45 6.21 -34.62
C LYS A 23 0.20 7.07 -34.35
N MET A 24 -0.95 6.68 -34.89
CA MET A 24 -2.24 7.32 -34.62
C MET A 24 -2.72 7.01 -33.20
N GLU A 25 -2.62 5.76 -32.75
CA GLU A 25 -2.91 5.37 -31.35
C GLU A 25 -2.01 6.14 -30.37
N LYS A 26 -0.69 6.20 -30.62
CA LYS A 26 0.23 7.01 -29.78
C LYS A 26 -0.11 8.50 -29.74
N ARG A 27 -0.55 9.08 -30.86
CA ARG A 27 -0.99 10.49 -30.90
C ARG A 27 -2.29 10.70 -30.13
N MET A 28 -3.27 9.80 -30.28
CA MET A 28 -4.51 9.86 -29.52
C MET A 28 -4.30 9.68 -28.02
N THR A 29 -3.33 8.86 -27.59
CA THR A 29 -2.95 8.73 -26.18
C THR A 29 -2.25 9.98 -25.67
N ALA A 30 -1.36 10.60 -26.45
CA ALA A 30 -0.68 11.84 -26.06
C ALA A 30 -1.64 13.04 -25.97
N ASP A 31 -2.57 13.17 -26.91
CA ASP A 31 -3.61 14.19 -26.89
C ASP A 31 -4.58 13.95 -25.71
N PHE A 32 -4.87 12.68 -25.38
CA PHE A 32 -5.66 12.31 -24.21
C PHE A 32 -4.98 12.66 -22.89
N GLU A 33 -3.70 12.34 -22.70
CA GLU A 33 -2.97 12.72 -21.50
C GLU A 33 -2.93 14.24 -21.32
N THR A 34 -2.84 14.98 -22.44
CA THR A 34 -2.88 16.44 -22.45
C THR A 34 -4.27 16.96 -22.07
N ASP A 35 -5.33 16.43 -22.65
CA ASP A 35 -6.72 16.84 -22.36
C ASP A 35 -7.16 16.45 -20.94
N LEU A 36 -6.75 15.28 -20.45
CA LEU A 36 -7.01 14.84 -19.09
C LEU A 36 -6.25 15.71 -18.09
N SER A 37 -4.98 16.02 -18.37
CA SER A 37 -4.20 16.95 -17.57
C SER A 37 -4.83 18.35 -17.57
N LEU A 38 -5.30 18.86 -18.72
CA LEU A 38 -6.02 20.13 -18.81
C LEU A 38 -7.36 20.11 -18.08
N PHE A 39 -8.08 18.99 -18.09
CA PHE A 39 -9.32 18.82 -17.32
C PHE A 39 -9.05 18.81 -15.82
N ILE A 40 -8.07 18.01 -15.36
CA ILE A 40 -7.64 17.94 -13.96
C ILE A 40 -7.14 19.31 -13.50
N VAL A 41 -6.26 19.97 -14.26
CA VAL A 41 -5.75 21.32 -13.97
C VAL A 41 -6.86 22.37 -14.00
N SER A 42 -7.80 22.29 -14.95
CA SER A 42 -8.95 23.19 -14.99
C SER A 42 -9.86 23.01 -13.78
N LYS A 43 -10.08 21.78 -13.31
CA LYS A 43 -10.90 21.50 -12.12
C LYS A 43 -10.16 21.86 -10.83
N TYR A 44 -8.85 21.58 -10.75
CA TYR A 44 -7.96 22.06 -9.69
C TYR A 44 -8.03 23.59 -9.54
N ASN A 45 -7.86 24.31 -10.65
CA ASN A 45 -8.00 25.77 -10.66
C ASN A 45 -9.41 26.21 -10.27
N THR A 46 -10.46 25.46 -10.61
CA THR A 46 -11.84 25.78 -10.22
C THR A 46 -12.05 25.62 -8.71
N ILE A 47 -11.52 24.54 -8.12
CA ILE A 47 -11.58 24.24 -6.68
C ILE A 47 -10.83 25.34 -5.89
N HIS A 48 -9.62 25.67 -6.32
CA HIS A 48 -8.75 26.62 -5.61
C HIS A 48 -9.05 28.10 -5.86
N THR A 49 -9.80 28.46 -6.91
CA THR A 49 -10.13 29.87 -7.22
C THR A 49 -11.57 30.29 -6.91
N LYS A 50 -12.39 29.42 -6.28
CA LYS A 50 -13.82 29.65 -5.98
C LYS A 50 -14.66 30.10 -7.20
N LYS A 51 -14.22 29.81 -8.44
CA LYS A 51 -15.02 30.09 -9.64
C LYS A 51 -16.00 28.94 -9.87
N ARG A 52 -17.25 29.26 -10.24
CA ARG A 52 -18.28 28.22 -10.50
C ARG A 52 -17.84 27.31 -11.66
N PRO A 53 -18.00 25.98 -11.56
CA PRO A 53 -17.67 25.06 -12.65
C PRO A 53 -18.62 25.27 -13.83
N CYS A 54 -18.06 25.47 -15.02
CA CYS A 54 -18.83 25.45 -16.26
C CYS A 54 -19.11 23.98 -16.64
N ASN A 55 -20.37 23.53 -16.50
CA ASN A 55 -20.81 22.15 -16.75
C ASN A 55 -20.76 21.73 -18.24
N VAL A 56 -20.43 22.64 -19.14
CA VAL A 56 -20.53 22.43 -20.59
C VAL A 56 -19.40 21.55 -21.15
N LYS A 57 -18.19 21.59 -20.58
CA LYS A 57 -17.04 20.84 -21.13
C LYS A 57 -17.06 19.34 -20.84
N SER A 58 -17.60 18.91 -19.69
CA SER A 58 -17.68 17.48 -19.34
C SER A 58 -18.72 16.73 -20.18
N ALA A 59 -19.87 17.36 -20.48
CA ALA A 59 -20.91 16.74 -21.29
C ALA A 59 -20.47 16.50 -22.74
N CYS A 60 -19.76 17.47 -23.34
CA CYS A 60 -19.18 17.29 -24.68
C CYS A 60 -18.11 16.20 -24.72
N TYR A 61 -17.31 16.04 -23.66
CA TYR A 61 -16.28 14.99 -23.57
C TYR A 61 -16.89 13.57 -23.58
N PHE A 62 -17.92 13.35 -22.75
CA PHE A 62 -18.62 12.05 -22.71
C PHE A 62 -19.37 11.73 -24.02
N GLY A 63 -19.88 12.76 -24.70
CA GLY A 63 -20.56 12.61 -25.99
C GLY A 63 -19.66 12.11 -27.13
N VAL A 64 -18.36 12.44 -27.09
CA VAL A 64 -17.39 12.06 -28.15
C VAL A 64 -16.83 10.65 -27.95
N ARG A 65 -16.57 10.21 -26.71
CA ARG A 65 -15.90 8.93 -26.44
C ARG A 65 -16.81 7.73 -26.21
N LYS A 66 -18.12 7.93 -25.95
CA LYS A 66 -19.04 6.87 -25.49
C LYS A 66 -18.55 6.10 -24.25
N GLU A 67 -17.58 6.64 -23.51
CA GLU A 67 -17.05 6.04 -22.28
C GLU A 67 -17.95 6.34 -21.10
N SER A 68 -18.04 5.40 -20.15
CA SER A 68 -18.80 5.63 -18.92
C SER A 68 -18.10 6.67 -18.04
N ARG A 69 -18.90 7.49 -17.35
CA ARG A 69 -18.38 8.48 -16.39
C ARG A 69 -17.48 7.85 -15.33
N THR A 70 -17.80 6.63 -14.89
CA THR A 70 -16.99 5.86 -13.94
C THR A 70 -15.60 5.58 -14.50
N ARG A 71 -15.52 5.04 -15.73
CA ARG A 71 -14.24 4.72 -16.36
C ARG A 71 -13.36 5.95 -16.52
N PHE A 72 -13.93 7.06 -16.96
CA PHE A 72 -13.21 8.33 -17.08
C PHE A 72 -12.65 8.82 -15.74
N LEU A 73 -13.41 8.69 -14.65
CA LEU A 73 -12.93 9.08 -13.32
C LEU A 73 -11.84 8.12 -12.82
N GLU A 74 -11.95 6.82 -13.10
CA GLU A 74 -10.89 5.82 -12.83
C GLU A 74 -9.60 6.16 -13.58
N GLU A 75 -9.68 6.57 -14.85
CA GLU A 75 -8.52 7.04 -15.63
C GLU A 75 -7.93 8.35 -15.07
N CYS A 76 -8.78 9.29 -14.62
CA CYS A 76 -8.32 10.47 -13.88
C CYS A 76 -7.54 10.08 -12.61
N LEU A 77 -8.04 9.10 -11.86
CA LEU A 77 -7.41 8.63 -10.63
C LEU A 77 -6.05 7.99 -10.89
N ILE A 78 -5.94 7.16 -11.92
CA ILE A 78 -4.66 6.59 -12.36
C ILE A 78 -3.69 7.74 -12.64
N GLU A 79 -4.02 8.62 -13.58
CA GLU A 79 -3.09 9.68 -13.98
C GLU A 79 -2.72 10.64 -12.85
N LEU A 80 -3.59 10.84 -11.88
CA LEU A 80 -3.34 11.72 -10.74
C LEU A 80 -2.45 11.08 -9.67
N LEU A 81 -2.61 9.77 -9.41
CA LEU A 81 -1.83 9.06 -8.39
C LEU A 81 -0.45 8.61 -8.88
N LYS A 82 -0.13 8.88 -10.15
CA LYS A 82 1.20 8.67 -10.72
C LYS A 82 2.24 9.49 -9.95
N THR A 83 3.16 8.83 -9.25
CA THR A 83 4.19 9.48 -8.42
C THR A 83 5.12 10.42 -9.18
N SER A 84 5.29 10.22 -10.49
CA SER A 84 6.07 11.11 -11.36
C SER A 84 5.39 12.46 -11.61
N ARG A 85 4.09 12.62 -11.27
CA ARG A 85 3.34 13.85 -11.43
C ARG A 85 3.19 14.55 -10.09
N ASN A 86 3.43 15.86 -10.07
CA ASN A 86 3.24 16.68 -8.88
C ASN A 86 1.77 17.09 -8.69
N LEU A 87 0.87 16.09 -8.66
CA LEU A 87 -0.59 16.27 -8.54
C LEU A 87 -1.17 15.58 -7.28
N ASN A 88 -0.30 15.25 -6.32
CA ASN A 88 -0.65 14.59 -5.06
C ASN A 88 -1.28 15.58 -4.05
N ASP A 89 -2.44 16.13 -4.41
CA ASP A 89 -3.22 17.02 -3.57
C ASP A 89 -4.49 16.30 -3.03
N PRO A 90 -4.63 16.17 -1.70
CA PRO A 90 -5.82 15.63 -1.05
C PRO A 90 -7.14 16.26 -1.50
N ASP A 91 -7.16 17.55 -1.85
CA ASP A 91 -8.39 18.21 -2.31
C ASP A 91 -8.90 17.62 -3.64
N ILE A 92 -7.98 17.16 -4.51
CA ILE A 92 -8.35 16.50 -5.76
C ILE A 92 -8.81 15.06 -5.49
N TRP A 93 -8.19 14.37 -4.53
CA TRP A 93 -8.63 13.04 -4.09
C TRP A 93 -10.04 13.09 -3.52
N GLU A 94 -10.35 14.10 -2.71
CA GLU A 94 -11.69 14.37 -2.18
C GLU A 94 -12.71 14.63 -3.29
N PHE A 95 -12.34 15.44 -4.29
CA PHE A 95 -13.19 15.69 -5.45
C PHE A 95 -13.51 14.39 -6.20
N LEU A 96 -12.50 13.55 -6.46
CA LEU A 96 -12.66 12.29 -7.17
C LEU A 96 -13.49 11.29 -6.35
N TYR A 97 -13.20 11.17 -5.05
CA TYR A 97 -13.96 10.37 -4.11
C TYR A 97 -15.44 10.75 -4.14
N ALA A 98 -15.78 12.04 -4.00
CA ALA A 98 -17.16 12.50 -3.98
C ALA A 98 -17.89 12.22 -5.31
N ASN A 99 -17.20 12.39 -6.44
CA ASN A 99 -17.79 12.09 -7.75
C ASN A 99 -17.99 10.59 -7.98
N LEU A 100 -17.07 9.75 -7.54
CA LEU A 100 -17.21 8.30 -7.61
C LEU A 100 -18.31 7.81 -6.68
N HIS A 101 -18.39 8.34 -5.47
CA HIS A 101 -19.42 8.00 -4.48
C HIS A 101 -20.84 8.21 -5.03
N ASN A 102 -21.04 9.26 -5.83
CA ASN A 102 -22.32 9.51 -6.50
C ASN A 102 -22.66 8.47 -7.60
N LEU A 103 -21.71 7.64 -8.01
CA LEU A 103 -21.88 6.63 -9.04
C LEU A 103 -21.89 5.21 -8.47
N HIS A 104 -20.99 4.91 -7.54
CA HIS A 104 -20.87 3.61 -6.86
C HIS A 104 -19.93 3.71 -5.64
N ASN A 105 -19.63 2.59 -4.97
CA ASN A 105 -18.68 2.57 -3.87
C ASN A 105 -17.27 2.99 -4.35
N PRO A 106 -16.72 4.13 -3.87
CA PRO A 106 -15.43 4.64 -4.31
C PRO A 106 -14.27 3.70 -3.99
N GLU A 107 -14.38 2.88 -2.93
CA GLU A 107 -13.34 1.91 -2.56
C GLU A 107 -13.06 0.91 -3.69
N ILE A 108 -14.07 0.60 -4.53
CA ILE A 108 -13.91 -0.27 -5.69
C ILE A 108 -12.97 0.36 -6.72
N SER A 109 -13.19 1.63 -7.09
CA SER A 109 -12.33 2.33 -8.04
C SER A 109 -10.92 2.52 -7.50
N PHE A 110 -10.76 2.92 -6.23
CA PHE A 110 -9.43 3.08 -5.65
C PHE A 110 -8.67 1.74 -5.55
N ASN A 111 -9.36 0.63 -5.24
CA ASN A 111 -8.73 -0.69 -5.31
C ASN A 111 -8.28 -1.06 -6.72
N LYS A 112 -9.07 -0.76 -7.76
CA LYS A 112 -8.64 -1.01 -9.14
C LYS A 112 -7.40 -0.21 -9.52
N VAL A 113 -7.31 1.05 -9.08
CA VAL A 113 -6.12 1.87 -9.33
C VAL A 113 -4.92 1.34 -8.54
N PHE A 114 -5.13 0.86 -7.31
CA PHE A 114 -4.10 0.16 -6.56
C PHE A 114 -3.62 -1.10 -7.29
N ASP A 115 -4.52 -1.90 -7.85
CA ASP A 115 -4.20 -3.09 -8.65
C ASP A 115 -3.38 -2.73 -9.89
N TYR A 116 -3.81 -1.70 -10.63
CA TYR A 116 -3.10 -1.18 -11.80
C TYR A 116 -1.64 -0.88 -11.48
N TYR A 117 -1.38 -0.12 -10.43
CA TYR A 117 -0.01 0.24 -10.05
C TYR A 117 0.79 -0.92 -9.44
N THR A 118 0.12 -1.84 -8.76
CA THR A 118 0.77 -3.07 -8.27
C THR A 118 1.27 -3.90 -9.46
N GLU A 119 0.49 -4.00 -10.54
CA GLU A 119 0.89 -4.70 -11.76
C GLU A 119 1.98 -3.96 -12.55
N GLU A 120 1.91 -2.63 -12.66
CA GLU A 120 2.97 -1.85 -13.29
C GLU A 120 4.30 -1.98 -12.54
N ASN A 121 4.28 -1.93 -11.21
CA ASN A 121 5.50 -2.06 -10.41
C ASN A 121 6.10 -3.48 -10.48
N LYS A 122 5.28 -4.52 -10.62
CA LYS A 122 5.82 -5.87 -10.87
C LYS A 122 6.61 -5.92 -12.18
N LYS A 123 6.07 -5.33 -13.25
CA LYS A 123 6.75 -5.26 -14.56
C LYS A 123 8.04 -4.46 -14.51
N SER A 124 8.12 -3.41 -13.70
CA SER A 124 9.36 -2.63 -13.54
C SER A 124 10.39 -3.34 -12.66
N ASN A 125 9.96 -4.02 -11.59
CA ASN A 125 10.87 -4.71 -10.66
C ASN A 125 11.52 -5.94 -11.30
N ASP A 126 10.83 -6.62 -12.23
CA ASP A 126 11.42 -7.68 -13.04
C ASP A 126 12.64 -7.20 -13.86
N LEU A 127 12.74 -5.89 -14.13
CA LEU A 127 13.83 -5.29 -14.88
C LEU A 127 14.96 -4.76 -13.97
N ASN A 128 14.67 -4.38 -12.73
CA ASN A 128 15.68 -3.94 -11.76
C ASN A 128 15.21 -4.15 -10.31
N PRO A 129 15.64 -5.25 -9.65
CA PRO A 129 15.09 -5.66 -8.36
C PRO A 129 15.63 -4.88 -7.15
N SER A 130 16.47 -3.86 -7.35
CA SER A 130 17.38 -3.42 -6.29
C SER A 130 16.75 -2.58 -5.18
N VAL A 131 15.57 -1.96 -5.37
CA VAL A 131 14.92 -1.17 -4.32
C VAL A 131 13.39 -1.17 -4.50
N ARG A 132 12.66 -1.72 -3.53
CA ARG A 132 11.20 -1.57 -3.50
C ARG A 132 10.85 -0.36 -2.64
N SER A 133 10.30 0.67 -3.27
CA SER A 133 9.66 1.80 -2.57
C SER A 133 8.16 1.58 -2.48
N LEU A 134 7.49 2.40 -1.65
CA LEU A 134 6.04 2.53 -1.68
C LEU A 134 5.56 2.95 -3.07
N ILE A 135 4.40 2.43 -3.46
CA ILE A 135 3.75 2.71 -4.75
C ILE A 135 3.30 4.16 -4.82
N PHE A 136 2.81 4.70 -3.72
CA PHE A 136 2.23 6.04 -3.64
C PHE A 136 3.01 6.95 -2.69
N THR A 137 2.62 8.22 -2.63
CA THR A 137 3.20 9.16 -1.66
C THR A 137 2.68 8.87 -0.24
N PRO A 138 3.45 9.20 0.82
CA PRO A 138 3.01 9.05 2.21
C PRO A 138 1.61 9.62 2.48
N LYS A 139 1.34 10.82 1.94
CA LYS A 139 0.04 11.51 2.01
C LYS A 139 -1.12 10.64 1.55
N PHE A 140 -0.93 9.82 0.51
CA PHE A 140 -1.98 8.95 0.00
C PHE A 140 -2.33 7.85 1.00
N TYR A 141 -1.34 7.20 1.63
CA TYR A 141 -1.59 6.17 2.64
C TYR A 141 -2.36 6.73 3.83
N TYR A 142 -2.00 7.91 4.29
CA TYR A 142 -2.71 8.59 5.37
C TYR A 142 -4.14 8.93 4.95
N TRP A 143 -4.31 9.55 3.78
CA TRP A 143 -5.64 9.89 3.28
C TRP A 143 -6.54 8.66 3.15
N ASN A 144 -6.03 7.52 2.66
CA ASN A 144 -6.82 6.28 2.57
C ASN A 144 -7.27 5.76 3.93
N LEU A 145 -6.36 5.73 4.91
CA LEU A 145 -6.69 5.33 6.28
C LEU A 145 -7.79 6.22 6.88
N MET A 146 -7.70 7.53 6.64
CA MET A 146 -8.65 8.53 7.11
C MET A 146 -10.00 8.43 6.42
N LYS A 147 -10.00 8.18 5.10
CA LYS A 147 -11.19 8.25 4.26
C LYS A 147 -12.01 6.98 4.28
N PHE A 148 -11.34 5.82 4.19
CA PHE A 148 -12.00 4.52 4.14
C PHE A 148 -12.08 3.84 5.51
N GLY A 149 -11.25 4.26 6.46
CA GLY A 149 -11.21 3.71 7.81
C GLY A 149 -10.43 2.39 7.92
N SER A 150 -10.09 2.04 9.16
CA SER A 150 -9.22 0.90 9.50
C SER A 150 -9.82 -0.50 9.24
N ASP A 151 -11.10 -0.57 8.91
CA ASP A 151 -11.79 -1.82 8.57
C ASP A 151 -11.92 -2.02 7.05
N SER A 152 -11.52 -1.04 6.24
CA SER A 152 -11.62 -1.14 4.80
C SER A 152 -10.60 -2.13 4.21
N ARG A 153 -10.98 -2.73 3.07
CA ARG A 153 -10.10 -3.63 2.33
C ARG A 153 -8.91 -2.85 1.77
N LEU A 154 -9.15 -1.64 1.27
CA LEU A 154 -8.09 -0.81 0.72
C LEU A 154 -7.04 -0.44 1.78
N THR A 155 -7.46 -0.01 2.97
CA THR A 155 -6.53 0.30 4.07
C THR A 155 -5.74 -0.93 4.51
N THR A 156 -6.39 -2.10 4.56
CA THR A 156 -5.68 -3.36 4.83
C THR A 156 -4.59 -3.64 3.80
N ARG A 157 -4.88 -3.44 2.51
CA ARG A 157 -3.89 -3.63 1.43
C ARG A 157 -2.76 -2.61 1.49
N CYS A 158 -3.07 -1.35 1.81
CA CYS A 158 -2.07 -0.32 2.08
C CYS A 158 -1.11 -0.79 3.18
N PHE A 159 -1.63 -1.33 4.29
CA PHE A 159 -0.78 -1.87 5.35
C PHE A 159 0.11 -3.04 4.88
N GLU A 160 -0.44 -3.98 4.11
CA GLU A 160 0.33 -5.11 3.57
C GLU A 160 1.50 -4.63 2.69
N GLU A 161 1.28 -3.60 1.87
CA GLU A 161 2.30 -2.99 1.03
C GLU A 161 3.35 -2.19 1.84
N ILE A 162 2.92 -1.44 2.85
CA ILE A 162 3.82 -0.73 3.78
C ILE A 162 4.72 -1.73 4.49
N LEU A 163 4.16 -2.83 5.00
CA LEU A 163 4.91 -3.87 5.69
C LEU A 163 5.91 -4.56 4.76
N ASP A 164 5.50 -4.92 3.55
CA ASP A 164 6.40 -5.49 2.53
C ASP A 164 7.59 -4.57 2.24
N THR A 165 7.31 -3.28 2.08
CA THR A 165 8.31 -2.26 1.76
C THR A 165 9.26 -2.06 2.94
N PHE A 166 8.72 -2.00 4.15
CA PHE A 166 9.48 -1.90 5.38
C PHE A 166 10.48 -3.06 5.52
N VAL A 167 10.00 -4.32 5.36
CA VAL A 167 10.85 -5.51 5.49
C VAL A 167 11.95 -5.49 4.42
N ASN A 168 11.61 -5.12 3.18
CA ASN A 168 12.59 -5.03 2.10
C ASN A 168 13.67 -3.97 2.40
N LEU A 169 13.27 -2.79 2.85
CA LEU A 169 14.20 -1.70 3.19
C LEU A 169 15.08 -2.06 4.39
N ASP A 170 14.54 -2.72 5.41
CA ASP A 170 15.33 -3.21 6.55
C ASP A 170 16.42 -4.17 6.07
N ILE A 171 16.09 -5.14 5.21
CA ILE A 171 17.07 -6.06 4.61
C ILE A 171 18.13 -5.29 3.79
N GLN A 172 17.72 -4.28 3.02
CA GLN A 172 18.66 -3.47 2.22
C GLN A 172 19.60 -2.64 3.09
N ILE A 173 19.13 -2.08 4.20
CA ILE A 173 19.95 -1.35 5.17
C ILE A 173 20.93 -2.29 5.86
N GLN A 174 20.50 -3.51 6.23
CA GLN A 174 21.40 -4.50 6.81
C GLN A 174 22.56 -4.86 5.88
N GLN A 175 22.32 -4.87 4.56
CA GLN A 175 23.33 -5.16 3.54
C GLN A 175 24.18 -3.93 3.19
N ASN A 176 23.59 -2.73 3.24
CA ASN A 176 24.21 -1.47 2.83
C ASN A 176 23.89 -0.35 3.84
N PRO A 177 24.48 -0.40 5.05
CA PRO A 177 24.09 0.49 6.15
C PRO A 177 24.35 1.96 5.86
N ASP A 178 25.37 2.27 5.05
CA ASP A 178 25.77 3.66 4.73
C ASP A 178 24.95 4.28 3.58
N ASN A 179 23.96 3.56 3.03
CA ASN A 179 23.14 4.08 1.95
C ASN A 179 22.09 5.07 2.47
N GLU A 180 22.39 6.36 2.36
CA GLU A 180 21.51 7.45 2.81
C GLU A 180 20.10 7.40 2.18
N MET A 181 19.99 6.97 0.91
CA MET A 181 18.69 6.83 0.25
C MET A 181 17.84 5.75 0.92
N TYR A 182 18.42 4.61 1.27
CA TYR A 182 17.70 3.55 1.99
C TYR A 182 17.28 3.99 3.39
N GLN A 183 18.17 4.67 4.12
CA GLN A 183 17.83 5.22 5.43
C GLN A 183 16.66 6.22 5.36
N PHE A 184 16.67 7.11 4.35
CA PHE A 184 15.60 8.07 4.13
C PHE A 184 14.26 7.39 3.82
N LEU A 185 14.25 6.45 2.86
CA LEU A 185 13.05 5.69 2.50
C LEU A 185 12.52 4.86 3.67
N PHE A 186 13.43 4.24 4.43
CA PHE A 186 13.09 3.46 5.61
C PHE A 186 12.42 4.32 6.67
N LYS A 187 13.02 5.46 7.02
CA LYS A 187 12.43 6.41 7.98
C LYS A 187 11.02 6.86 7.55
N SER A 188 10.86 7.26 6.29
CA SER A 188 9.55 7.62 5.74
C SER A 188 8.55 6.47 5.82
N THR A 189 8.98 5.23 5.63
CA THR A 189 8.10 4.05 5.69
C THR A 189 7.73 3.71 7.14
N CYS A 190 8.67 3.85 8.09
CA CYS A 190 8.43 3.69 9.52
C CYS A 190 7.36 4.67 10.01
N ASP A 191 7.46 5.94 9.64
CA ASP A 191 6.49 6.96 10.05
C ASP A 191 5.06 6.58 9.63
N ILE A 192 4.89 6.10 8.39
CA ILE A 192 3.58 5.65 7.89
C ILE A 192 3.10 4.40 8.62
N LEU A 193 3.99 3.43 8.80
CA LEU A 193 3.70 2.18 9.51
C LEU A 193 3.22 2.44 10.93
N PHE A 194 3.88 3.35 11.65
CA PHE A 194 3.51 3.72 13.02
C PHE A 194 2.15 4.40 13.10
N VAL A 195 1.80 5.27 12.14
CA VAL A 195 0.44 5.84 12.07
C VAL A 195 -0.61 4.74 11.92
N TYR A 196 -0.36 3.75 11.06
CA TYR A 196 -1.27 2.61 10.90
C TYR A 196 -1.39 1.80 12.20
N CYS A 197 -0.26 1.45 12.82
CA CYS A 197 -0.22 0.70 14.08
C CYS A 197 -0.92 1.46 15.24
N ASN A 198 -0.84 2.79 15.26
CA ASN A 198 -1.50 3.63 16.26
C ASN A 198 -3.02 3.65 16.11
N VAL A 199 -3.56 3.50 14.90
CA VAL A 199 -5.02 3.52 14.66
C VAL A 199 -5.64 2.17 15.00
N LYS A 200 -5.00 1.08 14.57
CA LYS A 200 -5.50 -0.29 14.77
C LYS A 200 -4.37 -1.30 14.61
N ASN A 201 -4.53 -2.48 15.18
CA ASN A 201 -3.76 -3.63 14.74
C ASN A 201 -4.17 -4.11 13.33
N PHE A 202 -3.21 -4.11 12.41
CA PHE A 202 -3.32 -4.70 11.07
C PHE A 202 -2.47 -5.98 10.91
N PHE A 203 -1.69 -6.39 11.91
CA PHE A 203 -0.90 -7.61 11.82
C PHE A 203 -1.79 -8.85 11.73
N ARG A 204 -1.35 -9.80 10.90
CA ARG A 204 -1.98 -11.10 10.67
C ARG A 204 -0.94 -12.21 10.86
N PRO A 205 -1.36 -13.45 11.18
CA PRO A 205 -0.42 -14.56 11.39
C PRO A 205 0.57 -14.74 10.22
N LEU A 206 0.09 -14.62 8.98
CA LEU A 206 0.91 -14.71 7.76
C LEU A 206 2.02 -13.65 7.65
N HIS A 207 1.95 -12.56 8.42
CA HIS A 207 3.01 -11.55 8.43
C HIS A 207 4.25 -12.01 9.21
N LEU A 208 4.12 -13.02 10.08
CA LEU A 208 5.19 -13.50 10.92
C LEU A 208 6.38 -14.02 10.09
N GLU A 209 6.11 -14.71 8.99
CA GLU A 209 7.13 -15.19 8.05
C GLU A 209 7.96 -14.03 7.49
N LYS A 210 7.31 -12.93 7.09
CA LYS A 210 8.00 -11.74 6.57
C LYS A 210 8.82 -11.06 7.67
N LEU A 211 8.23 -10.89 8.85
CA LEU A 211 8.89 -10.28 10.02
C LEU A 211 10.10 -11.08 10.51
N SER A 212 10.17 -12.38 10.21
CA SER A 212 11.29 -13.24 10.57
C SER A 212 12.64 -12.84 9.96
N GLN A 213 12.59 -11.98 8.93
CA GLN A 213 13.75 -11.43 8.23
C GLN A 213 14.16 -10.04 8.75
N CYS A 214 13.39 -9.44 9.66
CA CYS A 214 13.64 -8.09 10.16
C CYS A 214 14.63 -8.08 11.34
N LYS A 215 15.49 -7.07 11.39
CA LYS A 215 16.33 -6.73 12.55
C LYS A 215 15.85 -5.50 13.30
N ASN A 216 14.98 -4.69 12.71
CA ASN A 216 14.45 -3.51 13.37
C ASN A 216 13.69 -3.88 14.67
N ASN A 217 14.21 -3.43 15.80
CA ASN A 217 13.62 -3.76 17.11
C ASN A 217 12.28 -3.07 17.33
N ASP A 218 12.04 -1.88 16.77
CA ASP A 218 10.81 -1.13 17.00
C ASP A 218 9.59 -1.90 16.48
N ILE A 219 9.66 -2.43 15.26
CA ILE A 219 8.56 -3.23 14.70
C ILE A 219 8.36 -4.55 15.44
N LEU A 220 9.45 -5.20 15.83
CA LEU A 220 9.38 -6.48 16.54
C LEU A 220 8.80 -6.26 17.94
N SER A 221 9.20 -5.19 18.62
CA SER A 221 8.65 -4.76 19.90
C SER A 221 7.15 -4.47 19.77
N ILE A 222 6.70 -3.73 18.75
CA ILE A 222 5.25 -3.48 18.49
C ILE A 222 4.47 -4.80 18.39
N VAL A 223 5.01 -5.79 17.67
CA VAL A 223 4.33 -7.08 17.47
C VAL A 223 4.35 -7.92 18.74
N PHE A 224 5.53 -8.17 19.32
CA PHE A 224 5.73 -9.16 20.38
C PHE A 224 5.55 -8.63 21.80
N GLU A 225 5.70 -7.32 22.02
CA GLU A 225 5.62 -6.71 23.36
C GLU A 225 4.35 -5.87 23.54
N HIS A 226 3.64 -5.53 22.46
CA HIS A 226 2.38 -4.81 22.54
C HIS A 226 1.21 -5.61 21.95
N TYR A 227 1.25 -5.90 20.65
CA TYR A 227 0.11 -6.47 19.95
C TYR A 227 -0.23 -7.90 20.39
N LEU A 228 0.73 -8.82 20.35
CA LEU A 228 0.51 -10.21 20.74
C LEU A 228 0.10 -10.32 22.22
N PRO A 229 0.75 -9.64 23.18
CA PRO A 229 0.28 -9.60 24.56
C PRO A 229 -1.18 -9.15 24.68
N LEU A 230 -1.55 -8.05 24.02
CA LEU A 230 -2.94 -7.55 24.00
C LEU A 230 -3.91 -8.60 23.46
N LEU A 231 -3.56 -9.23 22.35
CA LEU A 231 -4.36 -10.26 21.70
C LEU A 231 -4.60 -11.46 22.65
N PHE A 232 -3.55 -11.92 23.33
CA PHE A 232 -3.60 -13.06 24.25
C PHE A 232 -4.07 -12.71 25.67
N GLY A 233 -4.44 -11.45 25.91
CA GLY A 233 -4.94 -10.96 27.20
C GLY A 233 -3.88 -10.92 28.32
N ILE A 234 -2.61 -10.82 27.92
CA ILE A 234 -1.43 -10.63 28.78
C ILE A 234 -1.27 -9.13 29.05
N GLU A 235 -0.80 -8.77 30.24
CA GLU A 235 -0.58 -7.36 30.62
C GLU A 235 0.60 -6.76 29.84
N ILE A 236 0.42 -5.54 29.32
CA ILE A 236 1.44 -4.84 28.53
C ILE A 236 2.25 -3.96 29.48
N THR A 237 3.56 -4.23 29.59
CA THR A 237 4.43 -3.54 30.54
C THR A 237 5.41 -2.55 29.90
N GLN A 238 5.65 -2.64 28.57
CA GLN A 238 6.83 -2.02 27.96
C GLN A 238 6.56 -0.96 26.88
N ILE A 239 5.44 -1.03 26.14
CA ILE A 239 5.12 -0.06 25.07
C ILE A 239 3.81 0.66 25.36
N SER A 240 3.87 1.98 25.45
CA SER A 240 2.71 2.87 25.40
C SER A 240 2.48 3.34 23.96
N LEU A 241 1.30 3.03 23.40
CA LEU A 241 0.80 3.77 22.24
C LEU A 241 0.33 5.17 22.69
N PRO A 242 0.44 6.20 21.84
CA PRO A 242 0.87 6.15 20.44
C PRO A 242 2.41 6.15 20.28
N LEU A 243 2.88 5.46 19.24
CA LEU A 243 4.26 5.49 18.78
C LEU A 243 4.62 6.90 18.25
N PRO A 244 5.88 7.33 18.40
CA PRO A 244 6.32 8.63 17.92
C PRO A 244 6.23 8.71 16.39
N THR A 245 5.60 9.76 15.88
CA THR A 245 5.49 10.04 14.44
C THR A 245 5.87 11.48 14.17
N THR A 246 6.58 11.74 13.07
CA THR A 246 7.01 13.10 12.70
C THR A 246 5.88 14.00 12.17
N GLU A 247 4.74 13.42 11.80
CA GLU A 247 3.60 14.16 11.25
C GLU A 247 2.56 14.54 12.32
N GLU A 248 2.70 15.75 12.88
CA GLU A 248 1.78 16.33 13.86
C GLU A 248 0.31 16.33 13.41
N PHE A 249 0.06 16.47 12.11
CA PHE A 249 -1.27 16.51 11.51
C PHE A 249 -2.08 15.21 11.75
N TYR A 250 -1.42 14.05 11.88
CA TYR A 250 -2.10 12.77 12.06
C TYR A 250 -2.20 12.32 13.53
N ILE A 251 -1.52 13.01 14.46
CA ILE A 251 -1.57 12.73 15.91
C ILE A 251 -2.99 12.96 16.48
N GLN A 252 -3.79 13.86 15.90
CA GLN A 252 -5.16 14.10 16.36
C GLN A 252 -6.10 12.89 16.14
N TYR A 253 -5.81 12.01 15.17
CA TYR A 253 -6.69 10.87 14.84
C TYR A 253 -6.45 9.62 15.70
N THR A 254 -5.24 9.46 16.25
CA THR A 254 -4.87 8.31 17.09
C THR A 254 -5.53 8.34 18.47
N SER A 255 -6.17 9.46 18.85
CA SER A 255 -6.73 9.67 20.19
C SER A 255 -8.11 9.02 20.43
N SER A 256 -8.72 8.36 19.44
CA SER A 256 -10.14 7.96 19.51
C SER A 256 -10.46 6.46 19.41
N SER A 257 -9.51 5.56 19.14
CA SER A 257 -9.82 4.14 18.87
C SER A 257 -9.29 3.16 19.93
N ASN A 258 -9.68 3.33 21.21
CA ASN A 258 -9.62 2.24 22.18
C ASN A 258 -10.79 1.26 21.97
N THR A 259 -10.81 0.59 20.82
CA THR A 259 -11.75 -0.51 20.60
C THR A 259 -11.25 -1.75 21.33
N LYS A 260 -11.90 -2.10 22.45
CA LYS A 260 -11.81 -3.43 23.06
C LYS A 260 -12.16 -4.47 21.99
N ARG A 261 -11.15 -5.02 21.32
CA ARG A 261 -11.31 -6.06 20.32
C ARG A 261 -11.71 -7.34 21.07
N LYS A 262 -12.95 -7.81 20.90
CA LYS A 262 -13.22 -9.24 21.10
C LYS A 262 -12.56 -9.93 19.93
N SER A 263 -11.33 -10.40 20.11
CA SER A 263 -10.69 -11.24 19.11
C SER A 263 -11.58 -12.46 18.87
N PRO A 264 -12.00 -12.72 17.62
CA PRO A 264 -12.67 -13.97 17.30
C PRO A 264 -11.77 -15.11 17.76
N LYS A 265 -12.33 -16.12 18.44
CA LYS A 265 -11.58 -17.31 18.89
C LYS A 265 -10.70 -17.90 17.77
N GLN A 266 -11.16 -17.80 16.52
CA GLN A 266 -10.42 -18.19 15.33
C GLN A 266 -9.11 -17.42 15.13
N GLU A 267 -9.10 -16.08 15.29
CA GLU A 267 -7.89 -15.27 15.12
C GLU A 267 -6.81 -15.70 16.12
N LEU A 268 -7.20 -16.00 17.37
CA LEU A 268 -6.29 -16.51 18.39
C LEU A 268 -5.70 -17.88 18.03
N GLU A 269 -6.54 -18.79 17.52
CA GLU A 269 -6.11 -20.13 17.12
C GLU A 269 -5.15 -20.08 15.92
N ASP A 270 -5.43 -19.22 14.94
CA ASP A 270 -4.56 -19.01 13.77
C ASP A 270 -3.19 -18.44 14.20
N TRP A 271 -3.18 -17.45 15.10
CA TRP A 271 -1.94 -16.90 15.65
C TRP A 271 -1.15 -17.95 16.42
N LEU A 272 -1.82 -18.72 17.28
CA LEU A 272 -1.16 -19.77 18.06
C LEU A 272 -0.52 -20.82 17.15
N SER A 273 -1.25 -21.28 16.14
CA SER A 273 -0.76 -22.29 15.20
C SER A 273 0.49 -21.82 14.47
N ILE A 274 0.49 -20.57 13.97
CA ILE A 274 1.62 -20.02 13.21
C ILE A 274 2.82 -19.71 14.11
N LEU A 275 2.59 -19.22 15.34
CA LEU A 275 3.66 -19.01 16.32
C LEU A 275 4.36 -20.32 16.69
N GLN A 276 3.59 -21.38 16.94
CA GLN A 276 4.14 -22.70 17.27
C GLN A 276 4.92 -23.30 16.09
N ASP A 277 4.34 -23.29 14.90
CA ASP A 277 5.00 -23.78 13.69
C ASP A 277 6.33 -23.04 13.43
N THR A 278 6.32 -21.70 13.53
CA THR A 278 7.51 -20.86 13.35
C THR A 278 8.56 -21.16 14.44
N TYR A 279 8.14 -21.25 15.69
CA TYR A 279 9.02 -21.58 16.82
C TYR A 279 9.74 -22.92 16.60
N PHE A 280 9.02 -23.98 16.23
CA PHE A 280 9.62 -25.29 15.97
C PHE A 280 10.56 -25.26 14.76
N LYS A 281 10.16 -24.60 13.68
CA LYS A 281 11.02 -24.47 12.49
C LYS A 281 12.34 -23.77 12.82
N ILE A 282 12.32 -22.73 13.67
CA ILE A 282 13.55 -22.03 14.08
C ILE A 282 14.38 -22.92 15.01
N TYR A 283 13.75 -23.57 16.00
CA TYR A 283 14.43 -24.44 16.96
C TYR A 283 15.22 -25.57 16.28
N TYR A 284 14.63 -26.18 15.23
CA TYR A 284 15.28 -27.23 14.44
C TYR A 284 16.14 -26.70 13.28
N GLY A 285 16.35 -25.39 13.17
CA GLY A 285 17.18 -24.79 12.12
C GLY A 285 16.63 -24.94 10.70
N SER A 286 15.30 -25.13 10.56
CA SER A 286 14.63 -25.35 9.28
C SER A 286 14.33 -24.07 8.50
N ILE A 287 14.48 -22.90 9.11
CA ILE A 287 14.30 -21.60 8.45
C ILE A 287 15.40 -20.62 8.84
N ASN A 288 15.82 -19.79 7.87
CA ASN A 288 16.77 -18.70 8.11
C ASN A 288 16.02 -17.47 8.66
N THR A 289 16.42 -16.99 9.82
CA THR A 289 15.77 -15.87 10.54
C THR A 289 16.81 -15.05 11.28
N THR A 290 16.49 -13.80 11.60
CA THR A 290 17.38 -12.89 12.34
C THR A 290 17.43 -13.26 13.82
N GLU A 291 18.56 -13.00 14.48
CA GLU A 291 18.71 -13.26 15.93
C GLU A 291 17.78 -12.37 16.75
N GLU A 292 17.54 -11.14 16.30
CA GLU A 292 16.59 -10.20 16.88
C GLU A 292 15.18 -10.82 16.91
N PHE A 293 14.71 -11.34 15.77
CA PHE A 293 13.40 -11.99 15.69
C PHE A 293 13.33 -13.23 16.60
N LYS A 294 14.35 -14.09 16.59
CA LYS A 294 14.39 -15.28 17.47
C LYS A 294 14.24 -14.90 18.93
N ARG A 295 14.98 -13.87 19.38
CA ARG A 295 14.91 -13.38 20.75
C ARG A 295 13.50 -12.94 21.13
N TYR A 296 12.83 -12.16 20.26
CA TYR A 296 11.46 -11.74 20.51
C TYR A 296 10.46 -12.91 20.52
N LEU A 297 10.60 -13.84 19.58
CA LEU A 297 9.73 -15.01 19.49
C LEU A 297 9.87 -15.92 20.72
N TYR A 298 11.11 -16.25 21.11
CA TYR A 298 11.38 -17.10 22.28
C TYR A 298 10.90 -16.45 23.57
N ASN A 299 11.24 -15.17 23.79
CA ASN A 299 10.74 -14.42 24.93
C ASN A 299 9.20 -14.44 25.00
N PHE A 300 8.52 -14.22 23.87
CA PHE A 300 7.06 -14.25 23.85
C PHE A 300 6.50 -15.67 24.10
N CYS A 301 6.99 -16.69 23.42
CA CYS A 301 6.45 -18.05 23.49
C CYS A 301 6.78 -18.77 24.81
N ASP A 302 7.99 -18.61 25.33
CA ASP A 302 8.46 -19.34 26.51
C ASP A 302 8.06 -18.64 27.81
N GLU A 303 8.17 -17.30 27.85
CA GLU A 303 7.95 -16.54 29.08
C GLU A 303 6.53 -15.97 29.14
N LYS A 304 6.10 -15.23 28.11
CA LYS A 304 4.84 -14.45 28.18
C LYS A 304 3.59 -15.29 27.90
N LEU A 305 3.64 -16.23 26.96
CA LEU A 305 2.45 -16.95 26.50
C LEU A 305 1.82 -17.83 27.60
N GLN A 306 2.62 -18.28 28.58
CA GLN A 306 2.14 -19.05 29.74
C GLN A 306 1.20 -18.23 30.64
N GLU A 307 1.32 -16.91 30.63
CA GLU A 307 0.49 -15.98 31.40
C GLU A 307 -0.86 -15.72 30.71
N SER A 308 -1.07 -16.22 29.49
CA SER A 308 -2.28 -15.95 28.73
C SER A 308 -3.53 -16.51 29.39
N LYS A 309 -4.55 -15.65 29.50
CA LYS A 309 -5.91 -16.00 29.95
C LYS A 309 -6.57 -17.06 29.06
N PHE A 310 -6.11 -17.23 27.82
CA PHE A 310 -6.61 -18.24 26.89
C PHE A 310 -6.37 -19.67 27.41
N PHE A 311 -5.21 -19.94 28.01
CA PHE A 311 -4.88 -21.25 28.55
C PHE A 311 -5.44 -21.49 29.96
N MET A 312 -5.61 -20.42 30.75
CA MET A 312 -6.22 -20.50 32.08
C MET A 312 -7.68 -20.98 32.04
N ASN A 313 -8.44 -20.65 30.98
CA ASN A 313 -9.84 -21.04 30.83
C ASN A 313 -10.05 -22.47 30.28
N LYS A 314 -9.01 -23.15 29.78
CA LYS A 314 -9.09 -24.56 29.32
C LYS A 314 -8.82 -25.58 30.43
N LYS A 315 -8.39 -25.13 31.62
CA LYS A 315 -8.08 -25.98 32.79
C LYS A 315 -9.25 -26.10 33.80
N LYS A 316 -10.45 -25.66 33.44
CA LYS A 316 -11.69 -25.82 34.22
C LYS A 316 -12.67 -26.68 33.45
#